data_AF-G7GWA2-F1
#
_entry.id   AF-G7GWA2-F1
#
_cell.length_a   1.000
_cell.length_b   1.000
_cell.length_c   1.000
_cell.angle_alpha   90.00
_cell.angle_beta   90.00
_cell.angle_gamma   90.00
#
_symmetry.space_group_name_H-M   'P 1'
#
loop_
_entity.id
_entity.type
_entity.pdbx_description
1 polymer ?
#
loop_
_entity_poly.entity_id
_entity_poly.type
_entity_poly.pdbx_seq_one_letter_code
_entity_poly.pdbx_strand_id
1 'polypeptide(L)' 'MTKDQFDDVITTKQACEHWPFLNPNTLRYLRHKGEGPASFVINGRVLYRRAEVERWLAEQEQATTRGGAA' A
#
# COMPACT_ATOMS: atom_id res chain seq x y z
N MET A 1 15.50 -7.75 -18.20
CA MET A 1 14.45 -7.76 -17.17
C MET A 1 14.64 -9.07 -16.40
N THR A 2 15.23 -9.02 -15.21
CA THR A 2 15.48 -10.21 -14.39
C THR A 2 14.18 -10.69 -13.77
N LYS A 3 14.05 -12.01 -13.59
CA LYS A 3 12.83 -12.65 -13.08
C LYS A 3 12.38 -12.10 -11.72
N ASP A 4 13.35 -11.68 -10.90
CA ASP A 4 13.17 -11.34 -9.49
C ASP A 4 12.62 -9.92 -9.26
N GLN A 5 12.51 -9.12 -10.33
CA GLN A 5 12.09 -7.71 -10.24
C GLN A 5 10.67 -7.53 -9.67
N PHE A 6 9.82 -8.57 -9.72
CA PHE A 6 8.42 -8.53 -9.31
C PHE A 6 8.10 -9.47 -8.15
N ASP A 7 9.11 -10.06 -7.49
CA ASP A 7 8.89 -10.99 -6.38
C ASP A 7 8.20 -10.32 -5.18
N ASP A 8 8.40 -9.01 -5.01
CA ASP A 8 7.79 -8.20 -3.93
C ASP A 8 6.49 -7.48 -4.36
N VAL A 9 5.96 -7.81 -5.54
CA VAL A 9 4.74 -7.18 -6.05
C VAL A 9 3.51 -7.97 -5.63
N ILE A 10 2.60 -7.26 -4.97
CA ILE A 10 1.40 -7.83 -4.36
C ILE A 10 0.13 -7.17 -4.91
N THR A 11 -0.92 -7.97 -5.03
CA THR A 11 -2.27 -7.48 -5.37
C THR A 11 -2.91 -6.75 -4.19
N THR A 12 -3.99 -6.01 -4.44
CA THR A 12 -4.80 -5.41 -3.37
C THR A 12 -5.26 -6.46 -2.33
N LYS A 13 -5.62 -7.67 -2.78
CA LYS A 13 -6.03 -8.77 -1.90
C LYS A 13 -4.88 -9.18 -0.97
N GLN A 14 -3.71 -9.48 -1.55
CA GLN A 14 -2.52 -9.86 -0.78
C GLN A 14 -2.06 -8.75 0.17
N ALA A 15 -2.16 -7.47 -0.21
CA ALA A 15 -1.88 -6.37 0.69
C ALA A 15 -2.80 -6.38 1.94
N CYS A 16 -4.09 -6.66 1.77
CA CYS A 16 -5.03 -6.77 2.89
C CYS A 16 -4.80 -8.05 3.71
N GLU A 17 -4.29 -9.12 3.11
CA GLU A 17 -3.86 -10.32 3.85
C GLU A 17 -2.60 -10.05 4.69
N HIS A 18 -1.63 -9.28 4.15
CA HIS A 18 -0.42 -8.89 4.86
C HIS A 18 -0.68 -7.88 5.99
N TRP A 19 -1.56 -6.91 5.75
CA TRP A 19 -1.94 -5.88 6.72
C TRP A 19 -3.46 -5.90 6.90
N PRO A 20 -3.98 -6.73 7.83
CA PRO A 20 -5.43 -6.97 7.99
C PRO A 20 -6.26 -5.74 8.38
N PHE A 21 -5.62 -4.66 8.83
CA PHE A 21 -6.29 -3.38 9.10
C PHE A 21 -6.55 -2.56 7.83
N LEU A 22 -5.97 -2.94 6.68
CA LEU A 22 -6.31 -2.35 5.39
C LEU A 22 -7.58 -2.97 4.81
N ASN A 23 -8.33 -2.17 4.05
CA ASN A 23 -9.55 -2.60 3.40
C ASN A 23 -9.50 -2.34 1.88
N PRO A 24 -9.91 -3.28 1.02
CA PRO A 24 -9.90 -3.10 -0.43
C PRO A 24 -10.73 -1.91 -0.93
N ASN A 25 -11.86 -1.62 -0.29
CA ASN A 25 -12.72 -0.47 -0.63
C ASN A 25 -12.03 0.85 -0.26
N THR A 26 -11.36 0.90 0.90
CA THR A 26 -10.57 2.06 1.32
C THR A 26 -9.41 2.30 0.37
N LEU A 27 -8.64 1.26 0.02
CA LEU A 27 -7.54 1.38 -0.94
C LEU A 27 -8.04 1.83 -2.32
N ARG A 28 -9.20 1.35 -2.78
CA ARG A 28 -9.83 1.86 -4.01
C ARG A 28 -10.16 3.34 -3.90
N TYR A 29 -10.77 3.76 -2.79
CA TYR A 29 -11.14 5.14 -2.56
C TYR A 29 -9.91 6.06 -2.54
N LEU A 30 -8.84 5.67 -1.83
CA LEU A 30 -7.58 6.42 -1.78
C LEU A 30 -6.98 6.59 -3.18
N ARG A 31 -6.88 5.50 -3.97
CA ARG A 31 -6.39 5.61 -5.36
C ARG A 31 -7.23 6.56 -6.21
N HIS A 32 -8.56 6.51 -6.09
CA HIS A 32 -9.45 7.43 -6.79
C HIS A 32 -9.19 8.90 -6.37
N LYS A 33 -8.81 9.13 -5.12
CA LYS A 33 -8.43 10.44 -4.59
C LYS A 33 -7.01 10.88 -4.95
N GLY A 34 -6.19 10.00 -5.55
CA GLY A 34 -4.77 10.25 -5.77
C GLY A 34 -3.93 10.15 -4.48
N GLU A 35 -4.47 9.50 -3.45
CA GLU A 35 -3.87 9.32 -2.14
C GLU A 35 -3.51 7.84 -1.92
N GLY A 36 -2.82 7.55 -0.81
CA GLY A 36 -2.48 6.19 -0.40
C GLY A 36 -1.14 5.69 -0.94
N PRO A 37 -0.86 4.38 -0.79
CA PRO A 37 0.40 3.82 -1.24
C PRO A 37 0.49 3.81 -2.77
N ALA A 38 1.69 4.03 -3.30
CA ALA A 38 1.93 4.03 -4.73
C ALA A 38 1.51 2.69 -5.35
N SER A 39 0.76 2.77 -6.44
CA SER A 39 0.21 1.61 -7.14
C SER A 39 0.39 1.74 -8.63
N PHE A 40 0.33 0.61 -9.33
CA PHE A 40 0.37 0.56 -10.78
C PHE A 40 -0.56 -0.54 -11.30
N VAL A 41 -0.89 -0.48 -12.58
CA VAL A 41 -1.86 -1.41 -13.20
C VAL A 41 -1.16 -2.25 -14.27
N ILE A 42 -1.31 -3.57 -14.18
CA ILE A 42 -0.89 -4.52 -15.21
C ILE A 42 -2.04 -5.47 -15.49
N ASN A 43 -2.45 -5.57 -16.76
CA ASN A 43 -3.53 -6.45 -17.22
C ASN A 43 -4.82 -6.32 -16.37
N GLY A 44 -5.23 -5.08 -16.09
CA GLY A 44 -6.42 -4.76 -15.31
C GLY A 44 -6.31 -5.00 -13.79
N ARG A 45 -5.16 -5.48 -13.29
CA ARG A 45 -4.93 -5.69 -11.86
C ARG A 45 -4.17 -4.52 -11.26
N VAL A 46 -4.68 -4.00 -10.13
CA VAL A 46 -3.96 -3.04 -9.30
C VAL A 46 -2.95 -3.79 -8.44
N LEU A 47 -1.70 -3.37 -8.58
CA LEU A 47 -0.54 -3.94 -7.92
C LEU A 47 0.17 -2.88 -7.08
N TYR A 48 0.83 -3.36 -6.04
CA TYR A 48 1.65 -2.59 -5.13
C TYR A 48 3.02 -3.25 -5.04
N ARG A 49 4.08 -2.45 -4.91
CA ARG A 49 5.30 -2.98 -4.31
C ARG A 49 5.12 -3.00 -2.79
N ARG A 50 5.53 -4.07 -2.13
CA ARG A 50 5.47 -4.18 -0.66
C ARG A 50 6.06 -2.94 0.04
N ALA A 51 7.27 -2.55 -0.37
CA ALA A 51 7.99 -1.40 0.20
C ALA A 51 7.24 -0.06 0.05
N GLU A 52 6.44 0.11 -1.00
CA GLU A 52 5.65 1.34 -1.20
C GLU A 52 4.45 1.40 -0.26
N VAL A 53 3.88 0.23 0.09
CA VAL A 53 2.84 0.13 1.12
C VAL A 53 3.43 0.45 2.48
N GLU A 54 4.58 -0.13 2.81
CA GLU A 54 5.28 0.10 4.08
C GLU A 54 5.68 1.56 4.26
N ARG A 55 6.23 2.19 3.21
CA ARG A 55 6.56 3.62 3.25
C ARG A 55 5.34 4.48 3.56
N TRP A 56 4.24 4.25 2.85
CA TRP A 56 2.99 4.98 3.11
C TRP A 56 2.46 4.73 4.52
N LEU A 57 2.53 3.50 5.03
CA LEU A 57 2.11 3.21 6.41
C LEU A 57 2.96 3.97 7.44
N ALA A 58 4.28 4.04 7.24
CA ALA A 58 5.17 4.83 8.09
C ALA A 58 4.83 6.34 8.03
N GLU A 59 4.49 6.87 6.85
CA GLU A 59 4.02 8.25 6.69
C GLU A 59 2.70 8.47 7.46
N GLN A 60 1.75 7.53 7.40
CA GLN A 60 0.50 7.61 8.16
C GLN A 60 0.73 7.55 9.67
N GLU A 61 1.61 6.66 10.14
CA GLU A 61 1.97 6.55 11.54
C GLU A 61 2.54 7.88 12.06
N GLN A 62 3.52 8.45 11.35
CA GLN A 62 4.12 9.74 11.71
C GLN A 62 3.08 10.87 11.72
N ALA A 63 2.19 10.91 10.73
CA ALA A 63 1.19 11.96 10.61
C ALA A 63 0.06 11.88 11.65
N THR A 64 -0.22 10.68 12.18
CA THR A 64 -1.39 10.44 13.05
C THR A 64 -1.05 10.13 14.50
N THR A 65 0.24 9.91 14.82
CA THR A 65 0.71 9.69 16.19
C THR A 65 0.29 10.84 17.11
N ARG A 66 -0.27 10.50 18.27
CA ARG A 66 -0.68 11.43 19.34
C ARG A 66 -0.13 10.93 20.68
N GLY A 67 0.26 11.85 21.57
CA GLY A 67 0.70 11.50 22.93
C GLY A 67 2.20 11.24 23.10
N GLY A 68 3.06 11.76 22.21
CA GLY A 68 4.51 11.78 22.43
C GLY A 68 4.86 12.77 23.55
N ALA A 69 5.18 12.27 24.73
CA ALA A 69 5.74 13.08 25.82
C ALA A 69 7.10 13.64 25.37
N ALA A 70 7.27 14.95 25.53
CA ALA A 70 8.55 15.63 25.45
C ALA A 70 9.46 15.25 26.64
#